data_AF-A0A525C4D7-F1
#
_entry.id   AF-A0A525C4D7-F1
#
_cell.length_a   1.000
_cell.length_b   1.000
_cell.length_c   1.000
_cell.angle_alpha   90.00
_cell.angle_beta   90.00
_cell.angle_gamma   90.00
#
_symmetry.space_group_name_H-M   'P 1'
#
loop_
_entity.id
_entity.type
_entity.pdbx_description
1 polymer ?
#
loop_
_entity_poly.entity_id
_entity_poly.type
_entity_poly.pdbx_seq_one_letter_code
_entity_poly.pdbx_strand_id
1 'polypeptide(L)'
;LEQEEQASSMVSASSRAYGENVDLCPDLDRVDQLNAPLLEAQPLYLGAGERPLHLAWKGGYGPYAVTLVRNADSVTLLAAADLRSTSFSAEPLALEPGAYTLSIEDIGGLRVEALVSVVEPGALPLPLGPEAEELAVLPERVSGMIVAAHLAALASQGYGLEAFQRVAPLAEDEYQPAQVLARALACGSTSRTLAPLPPPRPVE
;
A
#
# COMPACT_ATOMS: atom_id res chain seq x y z
N LEU A 1 -50.49 0.96 29.38
CA LEU A 1 -50.48 0.36 28.03
C LEU A 1 -50.31 1.41 26.92
N GLU A 2 -49.71 2.59 27.19
CA GLU A 2 -49.47 3.62 26.15
C GLU A 2 -48.13 4.37 26.35
N GLN A 3 -47.13 3.77 27.00
CA GLN A 3 -45.82 4.43 27.22
C GLN A 3 -44.58 3.63 26.78
N GLU A 4 -44.73 2.48 26.13
CA GLU A 4 -43.56 1.67 25.72
C GLU A 4 -43.27 1.69 24.21
N GLU A 5 -44.08 2.37 23.38
CA GLU A 5 -43.96 2.29 21.91
C GLU A 5 -43.12 3.41 21.27
N GLN A 6 -42.56 4.34 22.05
CA GLN A 6 -41.76 5.46 21.51
C GLN A 6 -40.24 5.29 21.63
N ALA A 7 -39.76 4.27 22.36
CA ALA A 7 -38.31 4.03 22.50
C ALA A 7 -37.70 3.23 21.34
N SER A 8 -38.52 2.56 20.52
CA SER A 8 -38.00 1.67 19.46
C SER A 8 -37.78 2.36 18.10
N SER A 9 -38.16 3.63 17.95
CA SER A 9 -38.08 4.36 16.67
C SER A 9 -36.84 5.26 16.53
N MET A 10 -36.03 5.46 17.57
CA MET A 10 -34.88 6.38 17.52
C MET A 10 -33.52 5.70 17.26
N VAL A 11 -33.42 4.38 17.20
CA VAL A 11 -32.15 3.67 16.91
C VAL A 11 -31.92 3.43 15.41
N SER A 12 -32.93 3.65 14.56
CA SER A 12 -32.83 3.34 13.11
C SER A 12 -32.38 4.49 12.21
N ALA A 13 -32.07 5.67 12.75
CA ALA A 13 -31.73 6.86 11.94
C ALA A 13 -30.21 7.17 11.83
N SER A 14 -29.34 6.46 12.55
CA SER A 14 -27.90 6.79 12.63
C SER A 14 -26.97 5.84 11.85
N SER A 15 -27.49 5.05 10.90
CA SER A 15 -26.70 4.04 10.17
C SER A 15 -26.57 4.32 8.66
N ARG A 16 -27.02 5.48 8.15
CA ARG A 16 -27.06 5.77 6.70
C ARG A 16 -25.99 6.72 6.15
N ALA A 17 -25.01 7.15 6.95
CA ALA A 17 -24.03 8.18 6.53
C ALA A 17 -22.61 7.66 6.22
N TYR A 18 -22.31 6.37 6.37
CA TYR A 18 -20.97 5.80 6.13
C TYR A 18 -20.94 4.79 4.97
N GLY A 19 -21.73 5.04 3.92
CA GLY A 19 -21.82 4.18 2.73
C GLY A 19 -21.58 4.91 1.42
N GLU A 20 -21.04 6.14 1.46
CA GLU A 20 -20.52 6.76 0.24
C GLU A 20 -19.26 5.98 -0.16
N ASN A 21 -19.30 5.36 -1.35
CA ASN A 21 -18.13 4.80 -2.00
C ASN A 21 -17.11 5.92 -2.16
N VAL A 22 -16.23 6.08 -1.16
CA VAL A 22 -15.12 7.01 -1.25
C VAL A 22 -14.29 6.50 -2.42
N ASP A 23 -14.36 7.23 -3.53
CA ASP A 23 -13.46 6.99 -4.63
C ASP A 23 -12.06 7.41 -4.16
N LEU A 24 -11.33 6.43 -3.62
CA LEU A 24 -9.97 6.62 -3.12
C LEU A 24 -8.99 6.99 -4.26
N CYS A 25 -9.45 6.98 -5.51
CA CYS A 25 -8.65 7.06 -6.71
C CYS A 25 -9.36 7.86 -7.82
N PRO A 26 -9.71 9.14 -7.62
CA PRO A 26 -10.57 9.90 -8.54
C PRO A 26 -9.96 10.22 -9.92
N ASP A 27 -8.69 9.89 -10.16
CA ASP A 27 -7.94 10.22 -11.39
C ASP A 27 -7.68 8.98 -12.29
N LEU A 28 -8.48 7.92 -12.15
CA LEU A 28 -8.24 6.60 -12.75
C LEU A 28 -8.42 6.50 -14.27
N ASP A 29 -9.04 7.48 -14.93
CA ASP A 29 -9.49 7.32 -16.32
C ASP A 29 -8.56 7.95 -17.38
N ARG A 30 -7.44 8.56 -16.98
CA ARG A 30 -6.45 9.10 -17.94
C ARG A 30 -5.54 8.00 -18.46
N VAL A 31 -6.02 7.29 -19.48
CA VAL A 31 -5.30 6.19 -20.14
C VAL A 31 -4.02 6.66 -20.84
N ASP A 32 -3.87 7.96 -21.10
CA ASP A 32 -2.70 8.57 -21.75
C ASP A 32 -1.48 8.75 -20.83
N GLN A 33 -1.57 8.34 -19.55
CA GLN A 33 -0.45 8.41 -18.61
C GLN A 33 -0.25 7.08 -17.90
N LEU A 34 1.01 6.64 -17.78
CA LEU A 34 1.40 5.54 -16.89
C LEU A 34 1.86 6.14 -15.56
N ASN A 35 1.15 5.83 -14.47
CA ASN A 35 1.48 6.31 -13.14
C ASN A 35 1.61 5.12 -12.17
N ALA A 36 2.71 5.06 -11.42
CA ALA A 36 2.89 4.12 -10.32
C ALA A 36 3.19 4.90 -9.03
N PRO A 37 2.18 5.26 -8.20
CA PRO A 37 2.38 6.13 -7.04
C PRO A 37 3.36 5.54 -6.01
N LEU A 38 3.40 4.22 -5.91
CA LEU A 38 4.35 3.48 -5.07
C LEU A 38 5.82 3.70 -5.47
N LEU A 39 6.07 4.19 -6.69
CA LEU A 39 7.40 4.41 -7.26
C LEU A 39 7.78 5.90 -7.34
N GLU A 40 6.87 6.82 -7.02
CA GLU A 40 7.10 8.26 -7.13
C GLU A 40 7.97 8.83 -5.99
N ALA A 41 7.88 8.25 -4.79
CA ALA A 41 8.71 8.69 -3.66
C ALA A 41 10.18 8.35 -3.92
N GLN A 42 11.10 9.25 -3.54
CA GLN A 42 12.54 8.99 -3.62
C GLN A 42 13.23 9.49 -2.35
N PRO A 43 14.11 8.70 -1.73
CA PRO A 43 14.45 7.29 -2.07
C PRO A 43 13.29 6.31 -1.82
N LEU A 44 13.32 5.10 -2.41
CA LEU A 44 12.43 3.99 -2.04
C LEU A 44 13.18 2.94 -1.22
N TYR A 45 12.51 2.38 -0.21
CA TYR A 45 13.08 1.35 0.65
C TYR A 45 12.27 0.05 0.60
N LEU A 46 12.99 -1.08 0.65
CA LEU A 46 12.46 -2.43 0.78
C LEU A 46 13.32 -3.23 1.76
N GLY A 47 12.74 -4.12 2.55
CA GLY A 47 13.49 -5.13 3.30
C GLY A 47 14.14 -6.19 2.41
N ALA A 48 15.30 -6.71 2.80
CA ALA A 48 15.91 -7.90 2.21
C ALA A 48 15.16 -9.18 2.62
N GLY A 49 15.36 -10.27 1.86
CA GLY A 49 14.79 -11.58 2.13
C GLY A 49 14.18 -12.25 0.90
N GLU A 50 13.75 -13.50 1.07
CA GLU A 50 13.01 -14.26 0.05
C GLU A 50 11.51 -13.97 0.18
N ARG A 51 10.95 -13.25 -0.81
CA ARG A 51 9.56 -12.79 -0.77
C ARG A 51 9.01 -12.43 -2.16
N PRO A 52 7.70 -12.57 -2.40
CA PRO A 52 7.08 -12.04 -3.61
C PRO A 52 7.22 -10.51 -3.66
N LEU A 53 7.14 -9.96 -4.87
CA LEU A 53 7.07 -8.51 -5.10
C LEU A 53 5.68 -8.16 -5.65
N HIS A 54 4.93 -7.38 -4.88
CA HIS A 54 3.62 -6.88 -5.25
C HIS A 54 3.72 -5.45 -5.78
N LEU A 55 3.12 -5.19 -6.94
CA LEU A 55 3.10 -3.87 -7.57
C LEU A 55 1.69 -3.52 -8.00
N ALA A 56 1.41 -2.22 -8.01
CA ALA A 56 0.20 -1.65 -8.55
C ALA A 56 0.52 -0.32 -9.22
N TRP A 57 -0.13 -0.07 -10.35
CA TRP A 57 -0.02 1.15 -11.13
C TRP A 57 -1.38 1.50 -11.73
N LYS A 58 -1.42 2.59 -12.49
CA LYS A 58 -2.62 3.15 -13.12
C LYS A 58 -2.29 3.65 -14.52
N GLY A 59 -3.32 3.65 -15.36
CA GLY A 59 -3.26 4.14 -16.74
C GLY A 59 -2.30 3.34 -17.63
N GLY A 60 -1.84 3.99 -18.69
CA GLY A 60 -1.11 3.36 -19.79
C GLY A 60 -1.94 2.33 -20.56
N TYR A 61 -1.31 1.72 -21.57
CA TYR A 61 -1.94 0.72 -22.42
C TYR A 61 -1.27 -0.64 -22.25
N GLY A 62 -2.03 -1.60 -21.73
CA GLY A 62 -1.59 -2.99 -21.69
C GLY A 62 -1.37 -3.57 -23.10
N PRO A 63 -0.56 -4.61 -23.27
CA PRO A 63 0.20 -5.30 -22.22
C PRO A 63 1.33 -4.46 -21.60
N TYR A 64 1.67 -4.78 -20.35
CA TYR A 64 2.76 -4.16 -19.60
C TYR A 64 3.94 -5.11 -19.43
N ALA A 65 5.11 -4.53 -19.19
CA ALA A 65 6.33 -5.22 -18.79
C ALA A 65 6.83 -4.66 -17.45
N VAL A 66 7.35 -5.54 -16.59
CA VAL A 66 7.94 -5.19 -15.29
C VAL A 66 9.34 -5.80 -15.22
N THR A 67 10.33 -4.99 -14.86
CA THR A 67 11.71 -5.45 -14.67
C THR A 67 12.28 -4.98 -13.35
N LEU A 68 13.03 -5.86 -12.68
CA LEU A 68 13.85 -5.54 -11.50
C LEU A 68 15.29 -5.96 -11.76
N VAL A 69 16.20 -4.99 -11.75
CA VAL A 69 17.62 -5.19 -11.99
C VAL A 69 18.41 -4.80 -10.74
N ARG A 70 19.34 -5.65 -10.33
CA ARG A 70 20.32 -5.34 -9.28
C ARG A 70 21.44 -4.50 -9.88
N ASN A 71 21.72 -3.34 -9.31
CA ASN A 71 22.63 -2.37 -9.94
C ASN A 71 24.11 -2.73 -9.77
N ALA A 72 24.46 -3.50 -8.73
CA ALA A 72 25.85 -3.86 -8.45
C ALA A 72 26.49 -4.73 -9.54
N ASP A 73 25.71 -5.63 -10.13
CA ASP A 73 26.15 -6.65 -11.09
C ASP A 73 25.29 -6.70 -12.36
N SER A 74 24.29 -5.82 -12.48
CA SER A 74 23.32 -5.79 -13.58
C SER A 74 22.52 -7.09 -13.74
N VAL A 75 22.37 -7.89 -12.67
CA VAL A 75 21.57 -9.10 -12.71
C VAL A 75 20.09 -8.76 -12.73
N THR A 76 19.36 -9.28 -13.70
CA THR A 76 17.89 -9.16 -13.77
C THR A 76 17.27 -10.24 -12.89
N LEU A 77 16.61 -9.83 -11.81
CA LEU A 77 15.91 -10.74 -10.90
C LEU A 77 14.46 -11.00 -11.33
N LEU A 78 13.84 -10.02 -12.00
CA LEU A 78 12.48 -10.11 -12.49
C LEU A 78 12.42 -9.53 -13.90
N ALA A 79 11.78 -10.27 -14.81
CA ALA A 79 11.43 -9.82 -16.15
C ALA A 79 10.07 -10.43 -16.54
N ALA A 80 8.99 -9.75 -16.18
CA ALA A 80 7.63 -10.12 -16.55
C ALA A 80 7.17 -9.29 -17.75
N ALA A 81 6.46 -9.92 -18.68
CA ALA A 81 5.90 -9.29 -19.88
C ALA A 81 4.49 -9.80 -20.14
N ASP A 82 3.80 -9.23 -21.12
CA ASP A 82 2.42 -9.58 -21.50
C ASP A 82 1.39 -9.45 -20.35
N LEU A 83 1.68 -8.58 -19.36
CA LEU A 83 0.80 -8.35 -18.23
C LEU A 83 -0.43 -7.55 -18.68
N ARG A 84 -1.64 -8.04 -18.40
CA ARG A 84 -2.91 -7.40 -18.80
C ARG A 84 -3.64 -6.69 -17.67
N SER A 85 -3.13 -6.80 -16.45
CA SER A 85 -3.64 -6.15 -15.25
C SER A 85 -2.72 -5.01 -14.85
N THR A 86 -3.26 -3.99 -14.18
CA THR A 86 -2.47 -2.90 -13.56
C THR A 86 -2.03 -3.22 -12.14
N SER A 87 -2.07 -4.50 -11.78
CA SER A 87 -1.50 -5.07 -10.57
C SER A 87 -0.74 -6.34 -10.93
N PHE A 88 0.34 -6.60 -10.20
CA PHE A 88 1.23 -7.72 -10.45
C PHE A 88 1.78 -8.26 -9.14
N SER A 89 1.85 -9.58 -9.04
CA SER A 89 2.58 -10.28 -7.98
C SER A 89 3.63 -11.17 -8.64
N ALA A 90 4.89 -10.96 -8.27
CA ALA A 90 5.97 -11.85 -8.68
C ALA A 90 5.97 -13.13 -7.84
N GLU A 91 6.58 -14.19 -8.38
CA GLU A 91 7.08 -15.29 -7.57
C GLU A 91 8.12 -14.79 -6.54
N PRO A 92 8.37 -15.52 -5.45
CA PRO A 92 9.38 -15.14 -4.47
C PRO A 92 10.75 -14.85 -5.09
N LEU A 93 11.30 -13.68 -4.77
CA LEU A 93 12.62 -13.22 -5.19
C LEU A 93 13.54 -13.17 -3.97
N ALA A 94 14.78 -13.62 -4.13
CA ALA A 94 15.82 -13.46 -3.12
C ALA A 94 16.44 -12.06 -3.22
N LEU A 95 15.93 -11.11 -2.41
CA LEU A 95 16.43 -9.74 -2.36
C LEU A 95 17.57 -9.64 -1.35
N GLU A 96 18.74 -9.24 -1.83
CA GLU A 96 19.90 -8.93 -0.99
C GLU A 96 20.02 -7.41 -0.79
N PRO A 97 20.57 -6.93 0.34
CA PRO A 97 20.81 -5.51 0.54
C PRO A 97 21.61 -4.89 -0.60
N GLY A 98 21.16 -3.74 -1.10
CA GLY A 98 21.78 -3.08 -2.24
C GLY A 98 20.83 -2.18 -3.02
N ALA A 99 21.34 -1.57 -4.09
CA ALA A 99 20.56 -0.73 -4.99
C ALA A 99 20.00 -1.53 -6.17
N TYR A 100 18.74 -1.27 -6.50
CA TYR A 100 18.02 -1.90 -7.60
C TYR A 100 17.32 -0.84 -8.45
N THR A 101 17.08 -1.17 -9.70
CA THR A 101 16.23 -0.40 -10.60
C THR A 101 14.98 -1.21 -10.91
N LEU A 102 13.82 -0.67 -10.56
CA LEU A 102 12.52 -1.23 -10.85
C LEU A 102 11.87 -0.38 -11.95
N SER A 103 11.41 -1.00 -13.04
CA SER A 103 10.65 -0.30 -14.07
C SER A 103 9.38 -1.03 -14.49
N ILE A 104 8.38 -0.23 -14.85
CA ILE A 104 7.11 -0.63 -15.44
C ILE A 104 7.00 0.09 -16.78
N GLU A 105 6.73 -0.64 -17.85
CA GLU A 105 6.61 -0.13 -19.21
C GLU A 105 5.30 -0.62 -19.83
N ASP A 106 4.62 0.22 -20.60
CA ASP A 106 3.41 -0.13 -21.35
C ASP A 106 3.71 -0.40 -22.82
N ILE A 107 2.75 -0.90 -23.60
CA ILE A 107 2.96 -1.18 -25.03
C ILE A 107 3.18 0.08 -25.88
N GLY A 108 2.78 1.25 -25.36
CA GLY A 108 2.97 2.55 -26.00
C GLY A 108 4.37 3.13 -25.78
N GLY A 109 5.22 2.50 -24.95
CA GLY A 109 6.55 2.95 -24.59
C GLY A 109 6.57 3.97 -23.44
N LEU A 110 5.44 4.19 -22.74
CA LEU A 110 5.44 4.92 -21.48
C LEU A 110 6.14 4.08 -20.42
N ARG A 111 7.08 4.68 -19.70
CA ARG A 111 7.88 3.99 -18.69
C ARG A 111 7.94 4.78 -17.39
N VAL A 112 7.71 4.09 -16.29
CA VAL A 112 8.00 4.56 -14.94
C VAL A 112 9.16 3.76 -14.40
N GLU A 113 10.17 4.44 -13.85
CA GLU A 113 11.37 3.82 -13.31
C GLU A 113 11.70 4.43 -11.96
N ALA A 114 12.16 3.60 -11.03
CA ALA A 114 12.58 4.04 -9.72
C ALA A 114 13.81 3.27 -9.21
N LEU A 115 14.64 3.99 -8.47
CA LEU A 115 15.73 3.41 -7.69
C LEU A 115 15.18 2.92 -6.34
N VAL A 116 15.43 1.65 -6.05
CA VAL A 116 15.00 0.98 -4.82
C VAL A 116 16.23 0.58 -4.02
N SER A 117 16.29 1.02 -2.76
CA SER A 117 17.29 0.62 -1.79
C SER A 117 16.75 -0.55 -0.96
N VAL A 118 17.27 -1.75 -1.20
CA VAL A 118 17.00 -2.90 -0.35
C VAL A 118 17.91 -2.83 0.85
N VAL A 119 17.34 -2.88 2.05
CA VAL A 119 18.04 -2.75 3.32
C VAL A 119 17.86 -4.01 4.16
N GLU A 120 18.75 -4.22 5.13
CA GLU A 120 18.61 -5.29 6.12
C GLU A 120 17.26 -5.20 6.83
N PRO A 121 16.60 -6.33 7.18
CA PRO A 121 15.29 -6.30 7.83
C PRO A 121 15.24 -5.45 9.11
N GLY A 122 16.34 -5.42 9.88
CA GLY A 122 16.47 -4.62 11.11
C GLY A 122 16.67 -3.12 10.88
N ALA A 123 16.87 -2.67 9.64
CA ALA A 123 17.00 -1.26 9.28
C ALA A 123 15.66 -0.59 8.93
N LEU A 124 14.58 -1.38 8.77
CA LEU A 124 13.24 -0.83 8.56
C LEU A 124 12.74 -0.15 9.85
N PRO A 125 12.09 1.02 9.76
CA PRO A 125 11.52 1.69 10.92
C PRO A 125 10.29 0.90 11.37
N LEU A 126 10.48 0.06 12.38
CA LEU A 126 9.39 -0.62 13.07
C LEU A 126 8.88 0.28 14.20
N PRO A 127 7.61 0.14 14.62
CA PRO A 127 7.11 0.78 15.83
C PRO A 127 8.05 0.50 17.01
N LEU A 128 8.55 1.55 17.65
CA LEU A 128 9.50 1.46 18.76
C LEU A 128 8.76 1.52 20.11
N GLY A 129 9.33 0.88 21.14
CA GLY A 129 8.86 1.00 22.53
C GLY A 129 8.01 -0.19 23.00
N PRO A 130 7.17 -0.03 24.04
CA PRO A 130 6.36 -1.14 24.58
C PRO A 130 5.44 -1.78 23.52
N GLU A 131 5.12 -1.03 22.47
CA GLU A 131 4.36 -1.48 21.30
C GLU A 131 5.01 -2.69 20.60
N ALA A 132 6.34 -2.83 20.62
CA ALA A 132 7.02 -3.97 19.97
C ALA A 132 6.76 -5.30 20.70
N GLU A 133 6.74 -5.28 22.02
CA GLU A 133 6.41 -6.46 22.84
C GLU A 133 4.91 -6.79 22.75
N GLU A 134 4.07 -5.76 22.71
CA GLU A 134 2.62 -5.91 22.51
C GLU A 134 2.28 -6.48 21.13
N LEU A 135 3.00 -6.07 20.08
CA LEU A 135 2.83 -6.62 18.73
C LEU A 135 3.11 -8.12 18.66
N ALA A 136 4.03 -8.63 19.50
CA ALA A 136 4.40 -10.04 19.52
C ALA A 136 3.30 -10.96 20.07
N VAL A 137 2.36 -10.44 20.88
CA VAL A 137 1.23 -11.21 21.41
C VAL A 137 -0.03 -11.13 20.54
N LEU A 138 -0.06 -10.21 19.56
CA LEU A 138 -1.20 -10.06 18.67
C LEU A 138 -1.20 -11.16 17.58
N PRO A 139 -2.39 -11.51 17.06
CA PRO A 139 -2.48 -12.34 15.87
C PRO A 139 -1.68 -11.73 14.71
N GLU A 140 -0.98 -12.58 13.94
CA GLU A 140 -0.08 -12.17 12.84
C GLU A 140 -0.72 -11.18 11.86
N ARG A 141 -1.99 -11.40 11.51
CA ARG A 141 -2.76 -10.51 10.63
C ARG A 141 -2.90 -9.09 11.20
N VAL A 142 -3.08 -8.97 12.52
CA VAL A 142 -3.24 -7.68 13.20
C VAL A 142 -1.89 -6.98 13.33
N SER A 143 -0.85 -7.68 13.75
CA SER A 143 0.50 -7.10 13.87
C SER A 143 1.06 -6.69 12.50
N GLY A 144 0.86 -7.51 11.47
CA GLY A 144 1.22 -7.18 10.09
C GLY A 144 0.54 -5.90 9.58
N MET A 145 -0.75 -5.74 9.88
CA MET A 145 -1.50 -4.54 9.54
C MET A 145 -1.00 -3.29 10.27
N ILE A 146 -0.68 -3.39 11.58
CA ILE A 146 -0.14 -2.26 12.35
C ILE A 146 1.21 -1.83 11.78
N VAL A 147 2.10 -2.78 11.48
CA VAL A 147 3.41 -2.47 10.88
C VAL A 147 3.25 -1.87 9.49
N ALA A 148 2.36 -2.40 8.65
CA ALA A 148 2.08 -1.82 7.33
C ALA A 148 1.52 -0.38 7.44
N ALA A 149 0.61 -0.13 8.39
CA ALA A 149 0.06 1.21 8.63
C ALA A 149 1.14 2.19 9.14
N HIS A 150 2.05 1.74 10.01
CA HIS A 150 3.18 2.54 10.46
C HIS A 150 4.10 2.94 9.29
N LEU A 151 4.49 1.97 8.45
CA LEU A 151 5.32 2.24 7.27
C LEU A 151 4.59 3.12 6.24
N ALA A 152 3.27 2.96 6.09
CA ALA A 152 2.46 3.80 5.22
C ALA A 152 2.42 5.26 5.69
N ALA A 153 2.43 5.51 7.01
CA ALA A 153 2.57 6.86 7.56
C ALA A 153 3.94 7.49 7.24
N LEU A 154 4.95 6.66 6.93
CA LEU A 154 6.29 7.06 6.50
C LEU A 154 6.44 7.01 4.97
N ALA A 155 5.35 6.94 4.20
CA ALA A 155 5.42 6.81 2.74
C ALA A 155 6.19 7.96 2.06
N SER A 156 6.05 9.20 2.56
CA SER A 156 6.81 10.36 2.06
C SER A 156 8.32 10.27 2.32
N GLN A 157 8.75 9.36 3.19
CA GLN A 157 10.15 9.05 3.47
C GLN A 157 10.66 7.83 2.70
N GLY A 158 9.86 7.27 1.77
CA GLY A 158 10.27 6.17 0.90
C GLY A 158 9.76 4.78 1.29
N TYR A 159 9.00 4.66 2.38
CA TYR A 159 8.55 3.36 2.90
C TYR A 159 7.18 2.91 2.35
N GLY A 160 6.58 3.67 1.43
CA GLY A 160 5.27 3.35 0.87
C GLY A 160 5.24 2.02 0.12
N LEU A 161 6.32 1.71 -0.61
CA LEU A 161 6.45 0.44 -1.33
C LEU A 161 6.56 -0.75 -0.36
N GLU A 162 7.37 -0.65 0.71
CA GLU A 162 7.48 -1.71 1.73
C GLU A 162 6.16 -1.87 2.49
N ALA A 163 5.47 -0.77 2.82
CA ALA A 163 4.13 -0.84 3.42
C ALA A 163 3.17 -1.63 2.53
N PHE A 164 3.22 -1.38 1.21
CA PHE A 164 2.43 -2.11 0.23
C PHE A 164 2.79 -3.61 0.18
N GLN A 165 4.08 -3.96 0.21
CA GLN A 165 4.53 -5.36 0.23
C GLN A 165 3.93 -6.14 1.41
N ARG A 166 3.82 -5.50 2.59
CA ARG A 166 3.31 -6.15 3.79
C ARG A 166 1.79 -6.31 3.80
N VAL A 167 1.07 -5.37 3.21
CA VAL A 167 -0.40 -5.38 3.23
C VAL A 167 -1.00 -6.17 2.07
N ALA A 168 -0.29 -6.31 0.94
CA ALA A 168 -0.80 -6.99 -0.25
C ALA A 168 -1.25 -8.44 0.01
N PRO A 169 -0.45 -9.31 0.68
CA PRO A 169 -0.90 -10.67 1.01
C PRO A 169 -2.14 -10.70 1.91
N LEU A 170 -2.23 -9.76 2.86
CA LEU A 170 -3.40 -9.66 3.75
C LEU A 170 -4.66 -9.22 2.99
N ALA A 171 -4.51 -8.40 1.94
CA ALA A 171 -5.63 -7.94 1.13
C ALA A 171 -6.22 -9.06 0.25
N GLU A 172 -5.39 -10.00 -0.20
CA GLU A 172 -5.80 -11.20 -0.95
C GLU A 172 -6.63 -12.16 -0.08
N ASP A 173 -6.34 -12.22 1.22
CA ASP A 173 -7.04 -13.01 2.25
C ASP A 173 -8.41 -12.43 2.69
N GLU A 174 -9.02 -11.57 1.86
CA GLU A 174 -10.29 -10.89 2.12
C GLU A 174 -10.30 -10.03 3.41
N TYR A 175 -9.14 -9.65 3.95
CA TYR A 175 -9.07 -8.79 5.13
C TYR A 175 -9.33 -7.34 4.75
N GLN A 176 -10.58 -6.90 4.92
CA GLN A 176 -11.06 -5.57 4.53
C GLN A 176 -10.13 -4.39 4.92
N PRO A 177 -9.60 -4.29 6.16
CA PRO A 177 -8.66 -3.23 6.51
C PRO A 177 -7.41 -3.19 5.62
N ALA A 178 -6.88 -4.35 5.25
CA ALA A 178 -5.74 -4.46 4.35
C ALA A 178 -6.10 -4.05 2.92
N GLN A 179 -7.28 -4.43 2.42
CA GLN A 179 -7.75 -4.02 1.10
C GLN A 179 -7.87 -2.50 0.97
N VAL A 180 -8.42 -1.84 2.00
CA VAL A 180 -8.54 -0.37 2.03
C VAL A 180 -7.16 0.28 2.01
N LEU A 181 -6.22 -0.18 2.85
CA LEU A 181 -4.88 0.39 2.90
C LEU A 181 -4.07 0.11 1.61
N ALA A 182 -4.13 -1.11 1.08
CA ALA A 182 -3.50 -1.49 -0.18
C ALA A 182 -3.98 -0.59 -1.33
N ARG A 183 -5.30 -0.38 -1.43
CA ARG A 183 -5.89 0.52 -2.44
C ARG A 183 -5.46 1.97 -2.23
N ALA A 184 -5.45 2.46 -1.00
CA ALA A 184 -5.00 3.83 -0.70
C ALA A 184 -3.54 4.05 -1.10
N LEU A 185 -2.66 3.08 -0.80
CA LEU A 185 -1.24 3.10 -1.18
C LEU A 185 -1.05 3.03 -2.70
N ALA A 186 -1.71 2.08 -3.37
CA ALA A 186 -1.70 1.96 -4.83
C ALA A 186 -2.22 3.23 -5.53
N CYS A 187 -3.01 4.04 -4.83
CA CYS A 187 -3.56 5.29 -5.35
C CYS A 187 -2.78 6.55 -4.96
N GLY A 188 -1.71 6.44 -4.16
CA GLY A 188 -0.94 7.59 -3.68
C GLY A 188 -1.67 8.44 -2.62
N SER A 189 -2.76 7.92 -2.06
CA SER A 189 -3.68 8.68 -1.21
C SER A 189 -3.21 8.83 0.24
N THR A 190 -2.07 8.24 0.62
CA THR A 190 -1.50 8.35 1.97
C THR A 190 -0.96 9.74 2.29
N SER A 191 -0.77 10.59 1.27
CA SER A 191 -0.18 11.94 1.39
C SER A 191 -1.21 13.07 1.53
N ARG A 192 -2.53 12.81 1.48
CA ARG A 192 -3.46 13.81 2.01
C ARG A 192 -3.37 13.71 3.51
N THR A 193 -2.59 14.63 4.09
CA THR A 193 -2.73 15.13 5.45
C THR A 193 -4.15 14.84 5.91
N LEU A 194 -4.33 13.79 6.72
CA LEU A 194 -5.47 13.76 7.61
C LEU A 194 -5.30 15.05 8.37
N ALA A 195 -6.07 16.08 8.00
CA ALA A 195 -6.13 17.28 8.79
C ALA A 195 -6.30 16.81 10.24
N PRO A 196 -5.48 17.31 11.18
CA PRO A 196 -5.57 16.86 12.56
C PRO A 196 -7.05 16.86 12.94
N LEU A 197 -7.53 15.72 13.44
CA LEU A 197 -8.93 15.57 13.84
C LEU A 197 -9.27 16.82 14.68
N PRO A 198 -10.36 17.55 14.34
CA PRO A 198 -10.73 18.71 15.13
C PRO A 198 -10.83 18.27 16.59
N PRO A 199 -10.32 19.07 17.54
CA PRO A 199 -10.35 18.69 18.94
C PRO A 199 -11.78 18.33 19.35
N PRO A 200 -11.96 17.33 20.24
CA PRO A 200 -13.29 16.96 20.70
C PRO A 200 -14.00 18.21 21.22
N ARG A 201 -15.23 18.43 20.75
CA ARG A 201 -16.04 19.56 21.23
C ARG A 201 -16.27 19.38 22.74
N PRO A 202 -16.11 20.44 23.56
CA PRO A 202 -16.47 20.36 24.97
C PRO A 202 -17.95 19.98 25.07
N VAL A 203 -18.25 19.04 25.97
CA VAL A 203 -19.62 18.70 26.34
C VAL A 203 -20.12 19.83 27.24
N GLU A 204 -21.15 20.54 26.80
CA GLU A 204 -21.90 21.52 27.63
C GLU A 204 -22.89 20.83 28.57
#